data_AF-A0A1I0IXL1-F1
#
_entry.id   AF-A0A1I0IXL1-F1
#
_cell.length_a   1.000
_cell.length_b   1.000
_cell.length_c   1.000
_cell.angle_alpha   90.00
_cell.angle_beta   90.00
_cell.angle_gamma   90.00
#
_symmetry.space_group_name_H-M   'P 1'
#
loop_
_entity.id
_entity.type
_entity.pdbx_description
1 polymer ?
#
loop_
_entity_poly.entity_id
_entity_poly.type
_entity_poly.pdbx_seq_one_letter_code
_entity_poly.pdbx_strand_id
1 'polypeptide(L)'
;MQGITDSARAKVLAHLARGELAEAIHAYEVATGLKAPLWLTGFKAAFDASKQVPGACQGVARSIHTGFTRLGGKPEYVELTAQVADKRAYVEIVFRLANGKDAHVSKAGLHVLVRMNGRGYDAYTGAAGLPWADYMSRLAALAPIAEKAVESP
;
A
#
# COMPACT_ATOMS: atom_id res chain seq x y z
N MET A 1 10.82 7.85 -23.59
CA MET A 1 10.34 8.20 -22.24
C MET A 1 11.59 8.52 -21.42
N GLN A 2 11.91 9.79 -21.19
CA GLN A 2 13.07 10.17 -20.38
C GLN A 2 12.82 9.70 -18.94
N GLY A 3 13.57 8.70 -18.50
CA GLY A 3 13.46 8.12 -17.16
C GLY A 3 14.07 9.05 -16.12
N ILE A 4 13.56 8.95 -14.89
CA ILE A 4 14.22 9.49 -13.70
C ILE A 4 15.66 8.96 -13.64
N THR A 5 16.64 9.83 -13.43
CA THR A 5 18.04 9.41 -13.24
C THR A 5 18.18 8.56 -11.98
N ASP A 6 19.21 7.73 -11.88
CA ASP A 6 19.40 6.87 -10.69
C ASP A 6 19.60 7.68 -9.40
N SER A 7 20.26 8.84 -9.48
CA SER A 7 20.41 9.74 -8.34
C SER A 7 19.09 10.38 -7.91
N ALA A 8 18.24 10.77 -8.86
CA ALA A 8 16.91 11.28 -8.60
C ALA A 8 16.01 10.19 -7.99
N ARG A 9 16.06 8.97 -8.54
CA ARG A 9 15.35 7.80 -8.03
C ARG A 9 15.73 7.49 -6.59
N ALA A 10 17.02 7.50 -6.27
CA ALA A 10 17.52 7.26 -4.92
C ALA A 10 17.00 8.32 -3.92
N LYS A 11 16.99 9.61 -4.30
CA LYS A 11 16.44 10.67 -3.44
C LYS A 11 14.95 10.50 -3.19
N VAL A 12 14.17 10.23 -4.24
CA VAL A 12 12.73 9.96 -4.12
C VAL A 12 12.48 8.77 -3.19
N LEU A 13 13.18 7.65 -3.42
CA LEU A 13 13.07 6.45 -2.58
C LEU A 13 13.43 6.72 -1.11
N ALA A 14 14.45 7.54 -0.84
CA ALA A 14 14.85 7.88 0.52
C ALA A 14 13.76 8.65 1.27
N HIS A 15 13.11 9.62 0.62
CA HIS A 15 11.97 10.33 1.19
C HIS A 15 10.77 9.40 1.42
N LEU A 16 10.46 8.53 0.45
CA LEU A 16 9.39 7.54 0.60
C LEU A 16 9.61 6.57 1.74
N ALA A 17 10.85 6.10 1.94
CA ALA A 17 11.21 5.22 3.05
C ALA A 17 10.94 5.86 4.42
N ARG A 18 10.97 7.20 4.51
CA ARG A 18 10.62 7.97 5.70
C ARG A 18 9.15 8.41 5.76
N GLY A 19 8.35 8.07 4.74
CA GLY A 19 6.96 8.51 4.62
C GLY A 19 6.79 9.97 4.18
N GLU A 20 7.86 10.64 3.75
CA GLU A 20 7.88 12.06 3.38
C GLU A 20 7.40 12.25 1.93
N LEU A 21 6.12 11.99 1.67
CA LEU A 21 5.55 11.99 0.30
C LEU A 21 5.67 13.35 -0.41
N ALA A 22 5.49 14.46 0.31
CA ALA A 22 5.62 15.79 -0.26
C ALA A 22 7.07 16.06 -0.71
N GLU A 23 8.05 15.68 0.13
CA GLU A 23 9.47 15.81 -0.19
C GLU A 23 9.89 14.86 -1.31
N ALA A 24 9.31 13.65 -1.38
CA ALA A 24 9.55 12.73 -2.49
C ALA A 24 9.09 13.31 -3.84
N ILE A 25 7.93 13.98 -3.86
CA ILE A 25 7.43 14.70 -5.03
C ILE A 25 8.36 15.87 -5.36
N HIS A 26 8.71 16.70 -4.37
CA HIS A 26 9.58 17.84 -4.60
C HIS A 26 10.96 17.43 -5.12
N ALA A 27 11.55 16.37 -4.56
CA ALA A 27 12.83 15.81 -5.01
C ALA A 27 12.75 15.32 -6.47
N TYR A 28 11.62 14.75 -6.89
CA TYR A 28 11.40 14.40 -8.30
C TYR A 28 11.41 15.65 -9.19
N GLU A 29 10.65 16.68 -8.83
CA GLU A 29 10.50 17.89 -9.65
C GLU A 29 11.82 18.65 -9.77
N VAL A 30 12.56 18.79 -8.67
CA VAL A 30 13.88 19.43 -8.66
C VAL A 30 14.88 18.65 -9.50
N ALA A 31 14.89 17.32 -9.39
CA ALA A 31 15.91 16.51 -10.07
C ALA A 31 15.64 16.33 -11.57
N THR A 32 14.39 16.47 -12.02
CA THR A 32 14.01 16.30 -13.43
C THR A 32 13.71 17.62 -14.14
N GLY A 33 13.46 18.70 -13.40
CA GLY A 33 12.94 19.96 -13.95
C GLY A 33 11.50 19.85 -14.48
N LEU A 34 10.82 18.74 -14.23
CA LEU A 34 9.46 18.44 -14.71
C LEU A 34 8.48 18.40 -13.55
N LYS A 35 7.21 18.70 -13.83
CA LYS A 35 6.13 18.44 -12.87
C LYS A 35 6.01 16.96 -12.54
N ALA A 36 5.58 16.66 -11.32
CA ALA A 36 5.40 15.29 -10.88
C ALA A 36 4.39 14.55 -11.78
N PRO A 37 4.74 13.36 -12.28
CA PRO A 37 3.88 12.61 -13.19
C PRO A 37 2.66 12.03 -12.44
N LEU A 38 1.60 11.74 -13.19
CA LEU A 38 0.34 11.21 -12.65
C LEU A 38 0.50 9.94 -11.80
N TRP A 39 1.47 9.09 -12.13
CA TRP A 39 1.71 7.88 -11.33
C TRP A 39 2.26 8.20 -9.94
N LEU A 40 3.06 9.26 -9.80
CA LEU A 40 3.67 9.66 -8.53
C LEU A 40 2.64 10.38 -7.65
N THR A 41 1.79 11.20 -8.26
CA THR A 41 0.65 11.82 -7.56
C THR A 41 -0.39 10.77 -7.15
N GLY A 42 -0.66 9.79 -8.01
CA GLY A 42 -1.51 8.63 -7.69
C GLY A 42 -0.94 7.77 -6.56
N PHE A 43 0.38 7.56 -6.55
CA PHE A 43 1.07 6.87 -5.46
C PHE A 43 0.90 7.62 -4.13
N LYS A 44 1.08 8.96 -4.11
CA LYS A 44 0.77 9.76 -2.92
C LYS A 44 -0.68 9.61 -2.49
N ALA A 45 -1.62 9.79 -3.43
CA ALA A 45 -3.05 9.79 -3.15
C ALA A 45 -3.55 8.45 -2.59
N ALA A 46 -2.82 7.35 -2.84
CA ALA A 46 -3.13 6.03 -2.29
C ALA A 46 -3.09 5.99 -0.75
N PHE A 47 -2.34 6.91 -0.12
CA PHE A 47 -2.18 7.02 1.34
C PHE A 47 -3.02 8.13 1.96
N ASP A 48 -3.82 8.86 1.18
CA ASP A 48 -4.69 9.90 1.72
C ASP A 48 -5.82 9.26 2.56
N ALA A 49 -6.24 9.93 3.64
CA ALA A 49 -7.27 9.42 4.54
C ALA A 49 -8.61 9.12 3.82
N SER A 50 -8.90 9.79 2.71
CA SER A 50 -10.08 9.50 1.87
C SER A 50 -10.05 8.10 1.22
N LYS A 51 -8.90 7.42 1.23
CA LYS A 51 -8.74 6.04 0.76
C LYS A 51 -8.86 5.00 1.87
N GLN A 52 -8.99 5.44 3.12
CA GLN A 52 -9.23 4.58 4.28
C GLN A 52 -10.71 4.21 4.37
N VAL A 53 -11.21 3.55 3.33
CA VAL A 53 -12.59 3.11 3.21
C VAL A 53 -12.66 1.64 2.79
N PRO A 54 -13.57 0.84 3.35
CA PRO A 54 -13.73 -0.54 2.94
C PRO A 54 -14.03 -0.67 1.44
N GLY A 55 -13.34 -1.59 0.76
CA GLY A 55 -13.52 -1.87 -0.66
C GLY A 55 -12.67 -1.01 -1.62
N ALA A 56 -11.94 -0.01 -1.14
CA ALA A 56 -10.99 0.75 -1.97
C ALA A 56 -9.63 0.07 -2.15
N CYS A 57 -9.38 -1.04 -1.44
CA CYS A 57 -8.07 -1.70 -1.32
C CYS A 57 -7.44 -2.05 -2.67
N GLN A 58 -8.20 -2.57 -3.63
CA GLN A 58 -7.67 -2.91 -4.96
C GLN A 58 -7.14 -1.70 -5.73
N GLY A 59 -7.86 -0.57 -5.68
CA GLY A 59 -7.44 0.67 -6.34
C GLY A 59 -6.19 1.25 -5.70
N VAL A 60 -6.14 1.25 -4.37
CA VAL A 60 -4.98 1.66 -3.57
C VAL A 60 -3.77 0.77 -3.89
N ALA A 61 -3.95 -0.55 -3.88
CA ALA A 61 -2.90 -1.51 -4.19
C ALA A 61 -2.33 -1.27 -5.60
N ARG A 62 -3.18 -1.05 -6.61
CA ARG A 62 -2.73 -0.72 -7.98
C ARG A 62 -1.88 0.54 -8.04
N SER A 63 -2.28 1.61 -7.35
CA SER A 63 -1.51 2.85 -7.29
C SER A 63 -0.16 2.67 -6.59
N ILE A 64 -0.14 1.96 -5.46
CA ILE A 64 1.08 1.68 -4.70
C ILE A 64 2.05 0.82 -5.54
N HIS A 65 1.55 -0.27 -6.11
CA HIS A 65 2.33 -1.17 -6.95
C HIS A 65 2.91 -0.42 -8.15
N THR A 66 2.10 0.37 -8.86
CA THR A 66 2.57 1.17 -9.99
C THR A 66 3.70 2.11 -9.57
N GLY A 67 3.57 2.80 -8.44
CA GLY A 67 4.61 3.70 -7.95
C GLY A 67 5.92 2.97 -7.65
N PHE A 68 5.87 1.86 -6.91
CA PHE A 68 7.06 1.07 -6.64
C PHE A 68 7.70 0.49 -7.91
N THR A 69 6.92 -0.05 -8.84
CA THR A 69 7.45 -0.53 -10.13
C THR A 69 8.14 0.59 -10.91
N ARG A 70 7.53 1.78 -11.00
CA ARG A 70 8.13 2.94 -11.69
C ARG A 70 9.43 3.41 -11.03
N LEU A 71 9.53 3.24 -9.72
CA LEU A 71 10.75 3.49 -8.95
C LEU A 71 11.77 2.35 -9.03
N GLY A 72 11.50 1.28 -9.78
CA GLY A 72 12.42 0.14 -9.98
C GLY A 72 12.35 -0.93 -8.89
N GLY A 73 11.31 -0.87 -8.06
CA GLY A 73 11.00 -1.89 -7.07
C GLY A 73 10.42 -3.16 -7.70
N LYS A 74 10.34 -4.20 -6.87
CA LYS A 74 9.66 -5.47 -7.17
C LYS A 74 8.50 -5.67 -6.19
N PRO A 75 7.44 -4.83 -6.25
CA PRO A 75 6.28 -5.00 -5.41
C PRO A 75 5.51 -6.28 -5.78
N GLU A 76 4.87 -6.90 -4.79
CA GLU A 76 3.96 -8.02 -4.94
C GLU A 76 2.56 -7.58 -4.51
N TYR A 77 1.52 -7.97 -5.23
CA TYR A 77 0.18 -7.92 -4.67
C TYR A 77 0.01 -9.09 -3.70
N VAL A 78 -0.56 -8.81 -2.53
CA VAL A 78 -0.92 -9.81 -1.54
C VAL A 78 -2.40 -9.73 -1.27
N GLU A 79 -3.08 -10.84 -1.50
CA GLU A 79 -4.46 -11.07 -1.11
C GLU A 79 -4.51 -11.67 0.29
N LEU A 80 -5.35 -11.10 1.14
CA LEU A 80 -5.65 -11.59 2.48
C LEU A 80 -7.12 -11.97 2.55
N THR A 81 -7.37 -13.25 2.80
CA THR A 81 -8.71 -13.83 2.73
C THR A 81 -9.07 -14.54 4.03
N ALA A 82 -10.13 -14.07 4.69
CA ALA A 82 -10.69 -14.73 5.86
C ALA A 82 -11.33 -16.07 5.46
N GLN A 83 -10.85 -17.16 6.06
CA GLN A 83 -11.22 -18.53 5.71
C GLN A 83 -12.52 -18.94 6.42
N VAL A 84 -13.65 -18.70 5.77
CA VAL A 84 -14.96 -19.17 6.23
C VAL A 84 -15.40 -20.46 5.55
N ALA A 85 -15.97 -21.38 6.33
CA ALA A 85 -16.57 -22.61 5.80
C ALA A 85 -17.79 -22.32 4.91
N ASP A 86 -18.58 -21.29 5.25
CA ASP A 86 -19.69 -20.80 4.43
C ASP A 86 -19.26 -19.56 3.64
N LYS A 87 -19.20 -19.68 2.31
CA LYS A 87 -18.86 -18.58 1.39
C LYS A 87 -19.88 -17.43 1.41
N ARG A 88 -21.04 -17.60 2.06
CA ARG A 88 -22.06 -16.56 2.25
C ARG A 88 -21.89 -15.80 3.58
N ALA A 89 -20.99 -16.23 4.46
CA ALA A 89 -20.73 -15.52 5.71
C ALA A 89 -19.94 -14.23 5.42
N TYR A 90 -20.53 -13.09 5.77
CA TYR A 90 -19.81 -11.81 5.80
C TYR A 90 -18.80 -11.86 6.94
N VAL A 91 -17.52 -11.89 6.61
CA VAL A 91 -16.45 -11.72 7.61
C VAL A 91 -15.73 -10.43 7.34
N GLU A 92 -15.70 -9.57 8.35
CA GLU A 92 -14.90 -8.37 8.27
C GLU A 92 -13.45 -8.69 8.61
N ILE A 93 -12.56 -8.01 7.91
CA ILE A 93 -11.16 -7.93 8.33
C ILE A 93 -11.00 -6.53 8.90
N VAL A 94 -10.52 -6.45 10.14
CA VAL A 94 -10.17 -5.22 10.82
C VAL A 94 -8.65 -5.11 10.93
N PHE A 95 -8.17 -3.87 10.94
CA PHE A 95 -6.77 -3.53 11.15
C PHE A 95 -6.64 -2.58 12.35
N ARG A 96 -5.84 -2.97 13.34
CA ARG A 96 -5.56 -2.17 14.52
C ARG A 96 -4.61 -1.03 14.18
N LEU A 97 -5.11 0.20 14.25
CA LEU A 97 -4.34 1.41 14.03
C LEU A 97 -3.41 1.70 15.23
N ALA A 98 -2.35 2.48 14.99
CA ALA A 98 -1.38 2.85 16.02
C ALA A 98 -2.00 3.64 17.19
N ASN A 99 -3.13 4.32 16.95
CA ASN A 99 -3.89 5.02 17.98
C ASN A 99 -4.83 4.10 18.79
N GLY A 100 -4.73 2.78 18.62
CA GLY A 100 -5.52 1.77 19.32
C GLY A 100 -6.92 1.53 18.75
N LYS A 101 -7.36 2.30 17.75
CA LYS A 101 -8.67 2.12 17.09
C LYS A 101 -8.61 1.01 16.04
N ASP A 102 -9.76 0.40 15.77
CA ASP A 102 -9.91 -0.55 14.68
C ASP A 102 -10.43 0.15 13.42
N ALA A 103 -9.85 -0.20 12.27
CA ALA A 103 -10.32 0.22 10.95
C ALA A 103 -10.80 -1.01 10.16
N HIS A 104 -11.97 -0.92 9.54
CA HIS A 104 -12.48 -2.00 8.69
C HIS A 104 -11.76 -1.92 7.33
N VAL A 105 -10.96 -2.93 7.02
CA VAL A 105 -10.23 -3.00 5.74
C VAL A 105 -10.96 -3.83 4.70
N SER A 106 -11.85 -4.74 5.14
CA SER A 106 -12.74 -5.50 4.26
C SER A 106 -14.11 -5.75 4.89
N LYS A 107 -15.16 -5.71 4.07
CA LYS A 107 -16.53 -6.15 4.42
C LYS A 107 -16.89 -7.55 3.91
N ALA A 108 -16.07 -8.13 3.03
CA ALA A 108 -16.34 -9.39 2.35
C ALA A 108 -15.24 -10.44 2.61
N GLY A 109 -14.43 -10.23 3.66
CA GLY A 109 -13.36 -11.13 4.04
C GLY A 109 -12.16 -11.10 3.11
N LEU A 110 -12.06 -10.10 2.23
CA LEU A 110 -11.03 -9.95 1.21
C LEU A 110 -10.35 -8.59 1.31
N HIS A 111 -9.05 -8.55 1.58
CA HIS A 111 -8.23 -7.33 1.56
C HIS A 111 -7.05 -7.54 0.62
N VAL A 112 -6.75 -6.55 -0.23
CA VAL A 112 -5.61 -6.61 -1.15
C VAL A 112 -4.68 -5.44 -0.87
N LEU A 113 -3.40 -5.73 -0.75
CA LEU A 113 -2.37 -4.75 -0.47
C LEU A 113 -1.09 -5.05 -1.24
N VAL A 114 -0.07 -4.22 -1.04
CA VAL A 114 1.25 -4.42 -1.66
C VAL A 114 2.28 -4.83 -0.62
N ARG A 115 3.09 -5.83 -0.94
CA ARG A 115 4.28 -6.20 -0.17
C ARG A 115 5.55 -5.85 -0.96
N MET A 116 6.51 -5.20 -0.32
CA MET A 116 7.81 -4.92 -0.91
C MET A 116 8.87 -4.80 0.19
N ASN A 117 10.05 -5.39 -0.03
CA ASN A 117 11.20 -5.32 0.90
C ASN A 117 10.82 -5.67 2.36
N GLY A 118 9.99 -6.70 2.55
CA GLY A 118 9.56 -7.15 3.88
C GLY A 118 8.57 -6.22 4.58
N ARG A 119 7.91 -5.30 3.86
CA ARG A 119 6.93 -4.36 4.40
C ARG A 119 5.60 -4.46 3.67
N GLY A 120 4.50 -4.30 4.40
CA GLY A 120 3.13 -4.17 3.86
C GLY A 120 2.76 -2.70 3.66
N TYR A 121 2.07 -2.43 2.56
CA TYR A 121 1.64 -1.10 2.13
C TYR A 121 0.16 -1.11 1.72
N ASP A 122 -0.63 -0.30 2.41
CA ASP A 122 -2.01 0.02 2.06
C ASP A 122 -2.37 1.46 2.48
N ALA A 123 -3.65 1.82 2.44
CA ALA A 123 -4.13 3.16 2.81
C ALA A 123 -3.91 3.52 4.29
N TYR A 124 -3.66 2.53 5.16
CA TYR A 124 -3.55 2.68 6.61
C TYR A 124 -2.11 2.68 7.10
N THR A 125 -1.17 2.08 6.34
CA THR A 125 0.25 2.03 6.73
C THR A 125 1.02 3.30 6.38
N GLY A 126 0.49 4.14 5.50
CA GLY A 126 1.21 5.27 4.92
C GLY A 126 2.38 4.84 4.02
N ALA A 127 3.10 5.82 3.47
CA ALA A 127 4.16 5.56 2.49
C ALA A 127 5.42 4.90 3.08
N ALA A 128 5.64 5.02 4.39
CA ALA A 128 6.69 4.27 5.07
C ALA A 128 6.39 2.77 5.11
N GLY A 129 5.12 2.38 4.95
CA GLY A 129 4.66 1.00 5.14
C GLY A 129 4.89 0.52 6.58
N LEU A 130 4.60 -0.76 6.80
CA LEU A 130 4.81 -1.41 8.09
C LEU A 130 5.59 -2.71 7.89
N PRO A 131 6.53 -3.09 8.79
CA PRO A 131 7.14 -4.42 8.72
C PRO A 131 6.09 -5.52 8.58
N TRP A 132 6.34 -6.53 7.75
CA TRP A 132 5.32 -7.53 7.42
C TRP A 132 4.76 -8.24 8.65
N ALA A 133 5.63 -8.63 9.59
CA ALA A 133 5.22 -9.26 10.84
C ALA A 133 4.30 -8.34 11.67
N ASP A 134 4.66 -7.06 11.80
CA ASP A 134 3.86 -6.07 12.51
C ASP A 134 2.51 -5.84 11.81
N TYR A 135 2.50 -5.83 10.47
CA TYR A 135 1.27 -5.70 9.69
C TYR A 135 0.32 -6.87 9.95
N MET A 136 0.83 -8.10 9.84
CA MET A 136 0.02 -9.29 10.10
C MET A 136 -0.47 -9.35 11.56
N SER A 137 0.33 -8.90 12.52
CA SER A 137 -0.06 -8.86 13.94
C SER A 137 -1.22 -7.89 14.25
N ARG A 138 -1.46 -6.91 13.37
CA ARG A 138 -2.52 -5.91 13.53
C ARG A 138 -3.83 -6.30 12.86
N LEU A 139 -3.83 -7.37 12.07
CA LEU A 139 -5.03 -7.88 11.44
C LEU A 139 -5.81 -8.73 12.42
N ALA A 140 -7.13 -8.57 12.40
CA ALA A 140 -8.05 -9.44 13.10
C ALA A 140 -9.27 -9.73 12.22
N ALA A 141 -9.78 -10.95 12.35
CA ALA A 141 -11.02 -11.41 11.76
C ALA A 141 -11.59 -12.51 12.67
N LEU A 142 -12.88 -12.82 12.51
CA LEU A 142 -13.54 -13.93 13.23
C LEU A 142 -13.10 -15.31 12.72
N ALA A 143 -12.31 -15.35 11.65
CA ALA A 143 -11.79 -16.57 11.04
C ALA A 143 -10.29 -16.39 10.74
N PRO A 144 -9.52 -17.50 10.60
CA PRO A 144 -8.13 -17.43 10.18
C PRO A 144 -7.98 -16.66 8.86
N ILE A 145 -6.97 -15.81 8.77
CA ILE A 145 -6.64 -15.06 7.55
C ILE A 145 -5.56 -15.84 6.81
N ALA A 146 -5.84 -16.21 5.56
CA ALA A 146 -4.83 -16.77 4.65
C ALA A 146 -4.21 -15.65 3.81
N GLU A 147 -2.91 -15.75 3.54
CA GLU A 147 -2.20 -14.86 2.61
C GLU A 147 -1.87 -15.58 1.30
N LYS A 148 -1.96 -14.85 0.18
CA LYS A 148 -1.57 -15.34 -1.14
C LYS A 148 -0.98 -14.20 -1.98
N ALA A 149 0.20 -14.42 -2.55
CA ALA A 149 0.71 -13.53 -3.59
C ALA A 149 -0.08 -13.74 -4.89
N VAL A 150 -0.52 -12.65 -5.52
CA VAL A 150 -1.34 -12.66 -6.73
C VAL A 150 -0.72 -11.80 -7.82
N GLU A 151 -1.00 -12.11 -9.08
CA GLU A 151 -0.47 -11.34 -10.23
C GLU A 151 -1.20 -10.01 -10.41
N SER A 152 -2.47 -9.96 -9.99
CA SER A 152 -3.33 -8.78 -10.06
C SER A 152 -4.31 -8.73 -8.89
N PRO A 153 -4.73 -7.53 -8.46
CA PRO A 153 -5.63 -7.32 -7.33
C PRO A 153 -7.12 -7.42 -7.70
#